data_AF-A0A101W6B7-F1
#
_entry.id   AF-A0A101W6B7-F1
#
_cell.length_a   1.000
_cell.length_b   1.000
_cell.length_c   1.000
_cell.angle_alpha   90.00
_cell.angle_beta   90.00
_cell.angle_gamma   90.00
#
_symmetry.space_group_name_H-M   'P 1'
#
loop_
_entity.id
_entity.type
_entity.pdbx_description
1 polymer ?
#
loop_
_entity_poly.entity_id
_entity_poly.type
_entity_poly.pdbx_seq_one_letter_code
_entity_poly.pdbx_strand_id
1 'polypeptide(L)'
;MSRDASKSGKDVLLFDTQYARYIKKEVTENLPSEIAGKYEIVDCLASGAAAETFRARAINSGITTILKITNISGDEIRREDTVLRELDHPHIPKLIESIADHDKLYVVREYFDGQSLAELISAGRIFSYAETFDIVQKLCDIFIYLHSRPQPIIYRDLKPQNIIITADAGVKLVDFDIARKYNTSANTDTQYYGTKEYSPPEQFGYAQTDARTDVYALGVLIVQMLTGSTDLNGIRNIGSTPLQKLLIKSTQFSPKDRFANMIALKKQLESVRKKSLRRTKRTVCVTLIAAACLAAAFLAGMFFERYAVSPTLTAISSPATVSFESALVDQAVRLALNKGPEEPIYSAELDAVEIVQIWGNDVYASGQTLRLAYAPGFSDVRVYFGDYNGESRPVRRGGITSLEELARLKNLKQLDIVMQQITDISPLQGLPLERLNLAGNRITDLSAIENMQTLVELNINYNPVSDISPLSTLYYLIALDASDTLIEDVTPLAGLYHLQYLYINDAQIKDVSALADLELVNCFLENNKIQDVSPLEGTENLNVEGNPLEE
;
A
#
# COMPACT_ATOMS: atom_id res chain seq x y z
N MET A 1 -32.36 -17.93 -27.49
CA MET A 1 -31.88 -18.32 -28.83
C MET A 1 -30.38 -18.13 -28.85
N SER A 2 -29.65 -19.22 -29.04
CA SER A 2 -28.19 -19.29 -29.09
C SER A 2 -27.61 -18.50 -30.26
N ARG A 3 -26.68 -17.59 -29.99
CA ARG A 3 -25.59 -17.05 -30.82
C ARG A 3 -25.07 -15.86 -29.99
N ASP A 4 -23.84 -15.80 -29.50
CA ASP A 4 -22.62 -16.05 -30.25
C ASP A 4 -21.43 -16.39 -29.33
N ALA A 5 -21.48 -17.57 -28.69
CA ALA A 5 -20.36 -18.20 -27.98
C ALA A 5 -19.13 -18.49 -28.91
N SER A 6 -19.23 -18.16 -30.20
CA SER A 6 -18.18 -18.36 -31.19
C SER A 6 -17.23 -17.17 -31.35
N LYS A 7 -17.64 -15.97 -30.90
CA LYS A 7 -16.78 -14.76 -30.89
C LYS A 7 -15.86 -14.74 -29.68
N SER A 8 -16.36 -15.00 -28.47
CA SER A 8 -15.52 -15.05 -27.25
C SER A 8 -14.45 -16.14 -27.30
N GLY A 9 -14.73 -17.27 -27.98
CA GLY A 9 -13.73 -18.33 -28.20
C GLY A 9 -12.59 -17.95 -29.14
N LYS A 10 -12.74 -16.89 -29.96
CA LYS A 10 -11.67 -16.40 -30.85
C LYS A 10 -10.83 -15.30 -30.21
N ASP A 11 -11.44 -14.47 -29.37
CA ASP A 11 -10.75 -13.41 -28.64
C ASP A 11 -9.85 -14.00 -27.53
N VAL A 12 -10.30 -15.09 -26.88
CA VAL A 12 -9.49 -15.92 -25.95
C VAL A 12 -8.23 -16.50 -26.62
N LEU A 13 -8.29 -16.83 -27.91
CA LEU A 13 -7.16 -17.42 -28.63
C LEU A 13 -6.14 -16.37 -29.13
N LEU A 14 -6.55 -15.10 -29.24
CA LEU A 14 -5.71 -13.99 -29.71
C LEU A 14 -4.78 -13.45 -28.60
N PHE A 15 -5.22 -13.60 -27.36
CA PHE A 15 -4.64 -13.10 -26.12
C PHE A 15 -3.38 -13.88 -25.68
N ASP A 16 -3.44 -15.21 -25.62
CA ASP A 16 -2.32 -16.09 -25.25
C ASP A 16 -1.08 -15.99 -26.18
N THR A 17 -1.21 -15.35 -27.33
CA THR A 17 -0.15 -15.30 -28.37
C THR A 17 0.64 -13.97 -28.41
N GLN A 18 0.20 -12.91 -27.69
CA GLN A 18 0.83 -11.57 -27.76
C GLN A 18 1.78 -11.25 -26.58
N TYR A 19 1.44 -11.58 -25.33
CA TYR A 19 2.18 -11.23 -24.10
C TYR A 19 3.62 -11.79 -24.00
N ALA A 20 3.86 -13.04 -24.41
CA ALA A 20 5.18 -13.68 -24.30
C ALA A 20 6.30 -13.10 -25.20
N ARG A 21 5.99 -12.12 -26.07
CA ARG A 21 6.94 -11.55 -27.05
C ARG A 21 7.59 -10.24 -26.63
N TYR A 22 7.13 -9.62 -25.55
CA TYR A 22 7.38 -8.21 -25.31
C TYR A 22 8.56 -7.92 -24.32
N ILE A 23 8.47 -8.34 -23.04
CA ILE A 23 9.51 -8.20 -21.98
C ILE A 23 10.94 -8.57 -22.38
N LYS A 24 11.12 -9.58 -23.25
CA LYS A 24 12.46 -10.07 -23.61
C LYS A 24 13.18 -9.14 -24.60
N LYS A 25 12.49 -8.18 -25.20
CA LYS A 25 12.96 -7.44 -26.38
C LYS A 25 13.34 -5.98 -26.10
N GLU A 26 12.72 -5.26 -25.16
CA GLU A 26 12.97 -3.79 -25.08
C GLU A 26 13.89 -3.30 -23.94
N VAL A 27 13.99 -3.93 -22.77
CA VAL A 27 14.77 -3.34 -21.65
C VAL A 27 16.21 -3.86 -21.56
N THR A 28 16.41 -5.18 -21.66
CA THR A 28 17.77 -5.76 -21.48
C THR A 28 18.68 -5.48 -22.67
N GLU A 29 18.12 -5.28 -23.87
CA GLU A 29 18.90 -5.00 -25.09
C GLU A 29 19.32 -3.51 -25.20
N ASN A 30 18.77 -2.60 -24.38
CA ASN A 30 18.94 -1.14 -24.51
C ASN A 30 19.68 -0.43 -23.35
N LEU A 31 20.22 -1.15 -22.35
CA LEU A 31 21.01 -0.52 -21.26
C LEU A 31 22.42 -0.11 -21.73
N PRO A 32 22.95 1.05 -21.27
CA PRO A 32 24.35 1.42 -21.52
C PRO A 32 25.30 0.34 -21.00
N SER A 33 26.36 0.06 -21.75
CA SER A 33 27.31 -1.02 -21.47
C SER A 33 27.93 -0.92 -20.06
N GLU A 34 28.09 0.29 -19.55
CA GLU A 34 28.64 0.66 -18.25
C GLU A 34 27.72 0.28 -17.09
N ILE A 35 26.41 0.17 -17.35
CA ILE A 35 25.39 -0.29 -16.40
C ILE A 35 25.11 -1.78 -16.60
N ALA A 36 24.85 -2.21 -17.85
CA ALA A 36 24.51 -3.58 -18.20
C ALA A 36 25.57 -4.61 -17.75
N GLY A 37 26.85 -4.21 -17.76
CA GLY A 37 27.96 -5.06 -17.30
C GLY A 37 28.20 -5.05 -15.79
N LYS A 38 27.56 -4.16 -15.02
CA LYS A 38 27.76 -4.00 -13.57
C LYS A 38 26.54 -4.34 -12.73
N TYR A 39 25.34 -4.23 -13.30
CA TYR A 39 24.08 -4.32 -12.58
C TYR A 39 23.11 -5.24 -13.31
N GLU A 40 22.50 -6.14 -12.57
CA GLU A 40 21.40 -6.99 -13.02
C GLU A 40 20.07 -6.38 -12.54
N ILE A 41 19.12 -6.19 -13.46
CA ILE A 41 17.77 -5.72 -13.12
C ILE A 41 16.99 -6.89 -12.52
N VAL A 42 16.47 -6.69 -11.31
CA VAL A 42 15.74 -7.74 -10.57
C VAL A 42 14.24 -7.61 -10.81
N ASP A 43 13.72 -6.40 -10.63
CA ASP A 43 12.35 -6.03 -10.94
C ASP A 43 12.30 -4.53 -11.26
N CYS A 44 11.29 -4.16 -12.03
CA CYS A 44 10.83 -2.78 -12.04
C CYS A 44 10.50 -2.46 -10.59
N LEU A 45 11.18 -1.42 -10.04
CA LEU A 45 10.67 -0.54 -9.00
C LEU A 45 9.26 -0.31 -9.48
N ALA A 46 8.95 0.64 -10.32
CA ALA A 46 9.65 1.86 -10.68
C ALA A 46 9.48 2.27 -12.17
N SER A 47 8.38 2.75 -12.73
CA SER A 47 8.42 3.17 -14.15
C SER A 47 7.42 4.29 -14.42
N GLY A 48 7.55 5.05 -15.49
CA GLY A 48 7.01 6.40 -15.56
C GLY A 48 7.49 7.11 -16.81
N ALA A 49 6.69 8.03 -17.37
CA ALA A 49 7.05 8.77 -18.59
C ALA A 49 8.38 9.55 -18.46
N ALA A 50 8.65 10.10 -17.27
CA ALA A 50 9.83 10.91 -16.98
C ALA A 50 10.96 10.16 -16.26
N ALA A 51 10.63 9.07 -15.55
CA ALA A 51 11.57 8.32 -14.76
C ALA A 51 11.16 6.87 -14.58
N GLU A 52 12.14 5.97 -14.62
CA GLU A 52 12.00 4.57 -14.27
C GLU A 52 12.97 4.24 -13.15
N THR A 53 12.54 3.55 -12.11
CA THR A 53 13.40 3.06 -11.04
C THR A 53 13.44 1.53 -11.05
N PHE A 54 14.56 0.94 -10.72
CA PHE A 54 14.70 -0.51 -10.75
C PHE A 54 15.41 -0.92 -9.48
N ARG A 55 14.96 -2.04 -8.92
CA ARG A 55 15.82 -2.75 -7.99
C ARG A 55 16.88 -3.44 -8.82
N ALA A 56 18.11 -3.04 -8.60
CA ALA A 56 19.25 -3.61 -9.27
C ALA A 56 20.14 -4.33 -8.27
N ARG A 57 20.83 -5.36 -8.74
CA ARG A 57 21.85 -6.07 -7.98
C ARG A 57 23.20 -5.83 -8.64
N ALA A 58 24.15 -5.28 -7.89
CA ALA A 58 25.52 -5.15 -8.37
C ALA A 58 26.12 -6.55 -8.59
N ILE A 59 26.49 -6.88 -9.83
CA ILE A 59 26.92 -8.23 -10.24
C ILE A 59 28.13 -8.71 -9.44
N ASN A 60 29.08 -7.82 -9.17
CA ASN A 60 30.35 -8.18 -8.52
C ASN A 60 30.25 -8.32 -7.00
N SER A 61 29.33 -7.61 -6.34
CA SER A 61 29.24 -7.56 -4.87
C SER A 61 27.96 -8.20 -4.32
N GLY A 62 26.95 -8.41 -5.17
CA GLY A 62 25.61 -8.86 -4.76
C GLY A 62 24.81 -7.81 -3.98
N ILE A 63 25.35 -6.60 -3.79
CA ILE A 63 24.69 -5.52 -3.04
C ILE A 63 23.49 -5.01 -3.83
N THR A 64 22.35 -4.91 -3.14
CA THR A 64 21.13 -4.31 -3.68
C THR A 64 21.27 -2.80 -3.76
N THR A 65 20.91 -2.23 -4.90
CA THR A 65 20.94 -0.80 -5.18
C THR A 65 19.65 -0.37 -5.84
N ILE A 66 19.40 0.93 -5.83
CA ILE A 66 18.35 1.53 -6.65
C ILE A 66 18.99 2.11 -7.90
N LEU A 67 18.53 1.70 -9.08
CA LEU A 67 18.86 2.32 -10.36
C LEU A 67 17.67 3.18 -10.79
N LYS A 68 17.84 4.49 -10.85
CA LYS A 68 16.82 5.41 -11.37
C LYS A 68 17.27 5.98 -12.70
N ILE A 69 16.48 5.79 -13.74
CA ILE A 69 16.64 6.30 -15.09
C ILE A 69 15.71 7.51 -15.21
N THR A 70 16.21 8.65 -15.63
CA THR A 70 15.44 9.90 -15.74
C THR A 70 15.75 10.58 -17.07
N ASN A 71 14.77 11.20 -17.71
CA ASN A 71 15.05 11.98 -18.92
C ASN A 71 15.82 13.27 -18.55
N ILE A 72 16.86 13.60 -19.33
CA ILE A 72 17.67 14.81 -19.19
C ILE A 72 16.94 15.94 -19.92
N SER A 73 15.96 16.57 -19.25
CA SER A 73 15.31 17.77 -19.77
C SER A 73 16.16 19.02 -19.52
N GLY A 74 16.10 19.98 -20.45
CA GLY A 74 17.01 21.12 -20.57
C GLY A 74 16.77 22.32 -19.63
N ASP A 75 15.86 22.22 -18.66
CA ASP A 75 15.54 23.34 -17.75
C ASP A 75 16.18 23.21 -16.36
N GLU A 76 16.48 24.36 -15.75
CA GLU A 76 17.30 24.62 -14.55
C GLU A 76 16.81 24.00 -13.22
N ILE A 77 16.18 22.83 -13.23
CA ILE A 77 15.87 22.06 -12.02
C ILE A 77 17.12 21.29 -11.61
N ARG A 78 17.49 21.47 -10.35
CA ARG A 78 18.70 20.88 -9.80
C ARG A 78 18.56 19.36 -9.76
N ARG A 79 19.35 18.65 -10.58
CA ARG A 79 19.32 17.18 -10.70
C ARG A 79 19.53 16.50 -9.34
N GLU A 80 18.76 15.45 -9.04
CA GLU A 80 18.79 14.70 -7.77
C GLU A 80 20.22 14.29 -7.39
N ASP A 81 21.01 13.83 -8.37
CA ASP A 81 22.40 13.44 -8.17
C ASP A 81 23.28 14.60 -7.66
N THR A 82 23.00 15.84 -8.05
CA THR A 82 23.71 17.02 -7.52
C THR A 82 23.31 17.36 -6.08
N VAL A 83 22.06 17.11 -5.69
CA VAL A 83 21.59 17.30 -4.32
C VAL A 83 22.22 16.24 -3.43
N LEU A 84 22.08 14.96 -3.78
CA LEU A 84 22.61 13.84 -3.00
C LEU A 84 24.14 13.89 -2.85
N ARG A 85 24.87 14.41 -3.84
CA ARG A 85 26.33 14.66 -3.71
C ARG A 85 26.70 15.59 -2.55
N GLU A 86 25.81 16.50 -2.16
CA GLU A 86 26.05 17.49 -1.09
C GLU A 86 25.53 17.03 0.28
N LEU A 87 24.84 15.89 0.35
CA LEU A 87 24.23 15.39 1.58
C LEU A 87 25.05 14.25 2.18
N ASP A 88 25.32 14.34 3.47
CA ASP A 88 25.87 13.24 4.26
C ASP A 88 25.07 13.15 5.57
N HIS A 89 24.10 12.23 5.59
CA HIS A 89 23.23 12.05 6.74
C HIS A 89 22.80 10.59 6.83
N PRO A 90 22.81 9.95 8.02
CA PRO A 90 22.52 8.52 8.17
C PRO A 90 21.08 8.14 7.81
N HIS A 91 20.20 9.12 7.66
CA HIS A 91 18.78 8.94 7.31
C HIS A 91 18.43 9.43 5.90
N ILE A 92 19.43 9.64 5.04
CA ILE A 92 19.31 10.08 3.63
C ILE A 92 20.17 9.14 2.78
N PRO A 93 19.73 8.71 1.59
CA PRO A 93 20.48 7.76 0.76
C PRO A 93 21.78 8.36 0.23
N LYS A 94 22.84 7.56 0.20
CA LYS A 94 24.10 7.94 -0.47
C LYS A 94 24.01 7.72 -1.98
N LEU A 95 24.57 8.66 -2.74
CA LEU A 95 24.80 8.48 -4.18
C LEU A 95 25.98 7.50 -4.38
N ILE A 96 25.80 6.48 -5.22
CA ILE A 96 26.82 5.50 -5.58
C ILE A 96 27.52 5.91 -6.87
N GLU A 97 26.76 6.02 -7.97
CA GLU A 97 27.25 6.54 -9.25
C GLU A 97 26.11 7.21 -10.02
N SER A 98 26.46 8.03 -11.01
CA SER A 98 25.49 8.48 -12.00
C SER A 98 26.13 8.60 -13.38
N ILE A 99 25.38 8.25 -14.42
CA ILE A 99 25.81 8.25 -15.82
C ILE A 99 24.76 8.99 -16.63
N ALA A 100 25.20 9.87 -17.53
CA ALA A 100 24.34 10.42 -18.56
C ALA A 100 24.67 9.72 -19.88
N ASP A 101 23.67 9.13 -20.51
CA ASP A 101 23.78 8.54 -21.85
C ASP A 101 22.59 9.00 -22.70
N HIS A 102 22.88 9.51 -23.90
CA HIS A 102 21.90 10.17 -24.76
C HIS A 102 21.06 11.23 -24.00
N ASP A 103 19.75 11.04 -23.94
CA ASP A 103 18.76 11.85 -23.25
C ASP A 103 18.37 11.29 -21.88
N LYS A 104 19.10 10.29 -21.35
CA LYS A 104 18.79 9.64 -20.07
C LYS A 104 19.92 9.78 -19.05
N LEU A 105 19.55 10.02 -17.79
CA LEU A 105 20.40 10.01 -16.61
C LEU A 105 20.07 8.80 -15.76
N TYR A 106 21.08 7.97 -15.54
CA TYR A 106 21.08 6.80 -14.71
C TYR A 106 21.70 7.16 -13.36
N VAL A 107 20.95 7.13 -12.27
CA VAL A 107 21.38 7.43 -10.90
C VAL A 107 21.32 6.14 -10.08
N VAL A 108 22.47 5.67 -9.62
CA VAL A 108 22.57 4.53 -8.71
C VAL A 108 22.77 5.04 -7.29
N ARG A 109 21.89 4.64 -6.37
CA ARG A 109 21.90 5.09 -4.97
C ARG A 109 21.68 3.96 -3.97
N GLU A 110 22.00 4.24 -2.71
CA GLU A 110 21.83 3.32 -1.59
C GLU A 110 20.36 2.90 -1.43
N TYR A 111 20.14 1.61 -1.24
CA TYR A 111 18.84 1.04 -0.92
C TYR A 111 18.67 0.96 0.61
N PHE A 112 17.51 1.37 1.12
CA PHE A 112 17.14 1.14 2.52
C PHE A 112 16.11 0.02 2.60
N ASP A 113 16.43 -1.01 3.39
CA ASP A 113 15.54 -2.13 3.67
C ASP A 113 14.54 -1.75 4.77
N GLY A 114 13.28 -1.56 4.39
CA GLY A 114 12.20 -1.13 5.26
C GLY A 114 10.89 -0.93 4.49
N GLN A 115 9.81 -0.64 5.21
CA GLN A 115 8.48 -0.36 4.64
C GLN A 115 8.26 1.15 4.57
N SER A 116 7.57 1.64 3.54
CA SER A 116 7.20 3.05 3.49
C SER A 116 6.13 3.38 4.55
N LEU A 117 6.08 4.63 4.99
CA LEU A 117 5.03 5.08 5.92
C LEU A 117 3.66 5.04 5.23
N ALA A 118 3.61 5.17 3.89
CA ALA A 118 2.40 5.00 3.08
C ALA A 118 1.84 3.59 3.17
N GLU A 119 2.66 2.56 2.96
CA GLU A 119 2.26 1.15 3.07
C GLU A 119 1.65 0.85 4.45
N LEU A 120 2.29 1.37 5.50
CA LEU A 120 1.81 1.20 6.87
C LEU A 120 0.44 1.86 7.08
N ILE A 121 0.26 3.10 6.61
CA ILE A 121 -1.02 3.82 6.75
C ILE A 121 -2.12 3.13 5.95
N SER A 122 -1.85 2.72 4.70
CA SER A 122 -2.85 2.11 3.82
C SER A 122 -3.32 0.76 4.34
N ALA A 123 -2.45 -0.04 4.96
CA ALA A 123 -2.81 -1.28 5.67
C ALA A 123 -3.70 -1.06 6.93
N GLY A 124 -4.28 0.13 7.09
CA GLY A 124 -5.18 0.49 8.18
C GLY A 124 -4.48 0.86 9.50
N ARG A 125 -3.15 1.08 9.49
CA ARG A 125 -2.42 1.39 10.73
C ARG A 125 -2.69 2.83 11.18
N ILE A 126 -3.35 2.95 12.32
CA ILE A 126 -3.42 4.21 13.07
C ILE A 126 -2.28 4.22 14.09
N PHE A 127 -1.41 5.23 14.01
CA PHE A 127 -0.25 5.33 14.89
C PHE A 127 -0.68 5.83 16.26
N SER A 128 -0.11 5.21 17.31
CA SER A 128 -0.27 5.75 18.65
C SER A 128 0.46 7.10 18.75
N TYR A 129 0.02 7.95 19.69
CA TYR A 129 0.72 9.19 19.97
C TYR A 129 2.23 8.99 20.19
N ALA A 130 2.64 7.90 20.83
CA ALA A 130 4.05 7.63 21.11
C ALA A 130 4.84 7.41 19.81
N GLU A 131 4.36 6.54 18.93
CA GLU A 131 4.99 6.24 17.64
C GLU A 131 5.03 7.47 16.74
N THR A 132 3.91 8.19 16.64
CA THR A 132 3.84 9.45 15.87
C THR A 132 4.89 10.44 16.37
N PHE A 133 5.05 10.61 17.69
CA PHE A 133 6.07 11.50 18.22
C PHE A 133 7.50 11.03 17.90
N ASP A 134 7.78 9.72 17.95
CA ASP A 134 9.12 9.19 17.68
C ASP A 134 9.51 9.35 16.20
N ILE A 135 8.57 9.12 15.28
CA ILE A 135 8.79 9.31 13.84
C ILE A 135 8.98 10.80 13.52
N VAL A 136 8.06 11.65 13.99
CA VAL A 136 8.06 13.09 13.70
C VAL A 136 9.29 13.79 14.28
N GLN A 137 9.81 13.31 15.41
CA GLN A 137 11.06 13.84 15.97
C GLN A 137 12.25 13.62 15.04
N LYS A 138 12.38 12.42 14.47
CA LYS A 138 13.45 12.09 13.50
C LYS A 138 13.30 12.90 12.21
N LEU A 139 12.07 13.06 11.71
CA LEU A 139 11.79 13.92 10.55
C LEU A 139 12.14 15.38 10.82
N CYS A 140 11.81 15.90 12.01
CA CYS A 140 12.23 17.25 12.40
C CYS A 140 13.76 17.39 12.35
N ASP A 141 14.52 16.38 12.79
CA ASP A 141 15.99 16.41 12.75
C ASP A 141 16.53 16.44 11.31
N ILE A 142 15.94 15.65 10.41
CA ILE A 142 16.27 15.66 8.99
C ILE A 142 15.98 17.03 8.37
N PHE A 143 14.80 17.61 8.60
CA PHE A 143 14.48 18.95 8.07
C PHE A 143 15.34 20.05 8.66
N ILE A 144 15.68 19.99 9.94
CA ILE A 144 16.64 20.94 10.54
C ILE A 144 18.00 20.82 9.85
N TYR A 145 18.45 19.60 9.53
CA TYR A 145 19.67 19.37 8.76
C TYR A 145 19.59 19.98 7.35
N LEU A 146 18.51 19.75 6.60
CA LEU A 146 18.30 20.30 5.25
C LEU A 146 18.19 21.83 5.24
N HIS A 147 17.41 22.40 6.16
CA HIS A 147 17.20 23.85 6.28
C HIS A 147 18.46 24.60 6.76
N SER A 148 19.40 23.90 7.39
CA SER A 148 20.65 24.49 7.88
C SER A 148 21.81 24.43 6.88
N ARG A 149 21.61 23.86 5.68
CA ARG A 149 22.63 23.90 4.62
C ARG A 149 22.98 25.37 4.29
N PRO A 150 24.23 25.67 3.86
CA PRO A 150 24.65 27.05 3.53
C PRO A 150 23.69 27.76 2.55
N GLN A 151 23.11 26.99 1.64
CA GLN A 151 21.92 27.37 0.90
C GLN A 151 20.80 26.41 1.36
N PRO A 152 19.80 26.88 2.12
CA PRO A 152 18.76 26.04 2.69
C PRO A 152 18.07 25.21 1.62
N ILE A 153 18.01 23.89 1.85
CA ILE A 153 17.30 22.96 0.99
C ILE A 153 15.90 22.79 1.57
N ILE A 154 14.88 23.26 0.85
CA ILE A 154 13.48 23.06 1.25
C ILE A 154 13.00 21.78 0.59
N TYR A 155 12.47 20.85 1.36
CA TYR A 155 12.18 19.50 0.88
C TYR A 155 10.96 19.47 -0.04
N ARG A 156 9.87 20.15 0.35
CA ARG A 156 8.66 20.43 -0.47
C ARG A 156 7.80 19.24 -0.88
N ASP A 157 8.31 18.01 -0.76
CA ASP A 157 7.57 16.80 -1.13
C ASP A 157 7.40 15.82 0.06
N LEU A 158 7.12 16.36 1.26
CA LEU A 158 6.90 15.50 2.42
C LEU A 158 5.56 14.78 2.31
N LYS A 159 5.65 13.49 2.02
CA LYS A 159 4.55 12.53 1.95
C LYS A 159 4.94 11.18 2.55
N PRO A 160 3.98 10.33 2.95
CA PRO A 160 4.27 9.03 3.56
C PRO A 160 5.12 8.09 2.69
N GLN A 161 5.03 8.19 1.36
CA GLN A 161 5.79 7.36 0.41
C GLN A 161 7.30 7.61 0.56
N ASN A 162 7.69 8.85 0.81
CA ASN A 162 9.10 9.25 0.90
C ASN A 162 9.74 8.97 2.27
N ILE A 163 9.02 8.30 3.18
CA ILE A 163 9.51 7.98 4.53
C ILE A 163 9.58 6.47 4.68
N ILE A 164 10.79 5.92 4.79
CA ILE A 164 10.98 4.49 5.04
C ILE A 164 11.17 4.25 6.54
N ILE A 165 10.38 3.32 7.08
CA ILE A 165 10.50 2.76 8.42
C ILE A 165 11.28 1.45 8.33
N THR A 166 12.51 1.46 8.84
CA THR A 166 13.41 0.30 8.82
C THR A 166 13.10 -0.65 9.98
N ALA A 167 13.48 -1.93 9.87
CA ALA A 167 13.18 -2.97 10.87
C ALA A 167 13.69 -2.63 12.30
N ASP A 168 14.73 -1.80 12.42
CA ASP A 168 15.25 -1.28 13.69
C ASP A 168 14.51 -0.02 14.20
N ALA A 169 13.32 0.25 13.66
CA ALA A 169 12.52 1.45 13.86
C ALA A 169 13.26 2.75 13.48
N GLY A 170 14.25 2.68 12.59
CA GLY A 170 14.84 3.85 11.95
C GLY A 170 13.84 4.54 11.01
N VAL A 171 14.02 5.85 10.82
CA VAL A 171 13.25 6.65 9.85
C VAL A 171 14.23 7.12 8.79
N LYS A 172 13.97 6.88 7.51
CA LYS A 172 14.78 7.36 6.39
C LYS A 172 13.92 8.27 5.51
N LEU A 173 14.48 9.39 5.07
CA LEU A 173 13.87 10.26 4.08
C LEU A 173 14.52 9.95 2.73
N VAL A 174 13.70 9.56 1.76
CA VAL A 174 14.13 9.26 0.39
C VAL A 174 13.53 10.27 -0.59
N ASP A 175 13.97 10.21 -1.84
CA ASP A 175 13.50 11.03 -2.95
C ASP A 175 13.73 12.55 -2.78
N PHE A 176 14.69 13.07 -3.54
CA PHE A 176 15.16 14.46 -3.44
C PHE A 176 14.93 15.26 -4.74
N ASP A 177 14.08 14.75 -5.63
CA ASP A 177 13.85 15.30 -6.96
C ASP A 177 13.39 16.76 -6.96
N ILE A 178 12.60 17.16 -5.96
CA ILE A 178 11.97 18.49 -5.87
C ILE A 178 12.66 19.40 -4.84
N ALA A 179 13.73 18.91 -4.22
CA ALA A 179 14.44 19.64 -3.19
C ALA A 179 15.16 20.88 -3.78
N ARG A 180 14.61 22.07 -3.57
CA ARG A 180 15.17 23.33 -4.11
C ARG A 180 15.90 24.14 -3.04
N LYS A 181 16.90 24.89 -3.49
CA LYS A 181 17.57 25.94 -2.69
C LYS A 181 16.68 27.17 -2.58
N TYR A 182 16.52 27.71 -1.39
CA TYR A 182 15.79 28.96 -1.18
C TYR A 182 16.49 30.14 -1.90
N ASN A 183 15.78 30.87 -2.77
CA ASN A 183 16.34 31.99 -3.54
C ASN A 183 15.82 33.34 -3.00
N THR A 184 16.67 34.12 -2.34
CA THR A 184 16.28 35.41 -1.72
C THR A 184 15.85 36.52 -2.71
N SER A 185 15.96 36.30 -4.02
CA SER A 185 15.76 37.34 -5.06
C SER A 185 14.47 37.18 -5.88
N ALA A 186 13.69 36.12 -5.65
CA ALA A 186 12.47 35.81 -6.40
C ALA A 186 11.20 36.15 -5.61
N ASN A 187 10.22 36.81 -6.23
CA ASN A 187 8.99 37.26 -5.57
C ASN A 187 7.84 36.23 -5.59
N THR A 188 7.88 35.23 -6.48
CA THR A 188 6.82 34.20 -6.65
C THR A 188 7.43 32.94 -7.29
N ASP A 189 6.95 31.77 -6.88
CA ASP A 189 7.27 30.49 -7.54
C ASP A 189 6.29 30.28 -8.73
N THR A 190 6.80 30.02 -9.95
CA THR A 190 6.01 29.96 -11.20
C THR A 190 5.60 28.55 -11.67
N GLN A 191 6.03 27.48 -11.00
CA GLN A 191 5.71 26.09 -11.38
C GLN A 191 5.46 25.21 -10.14
N TYR A 192 4.49 24.31 -10.27
CA TYR A 192 3.93 23.45 -9.23
C TYR A 192 4.67 22.11 -9.16
N TYR A 193 5.03 21.66 -7.95
CA TYR A 193 5.82 20.42 -7.74
C TYR A 193 5.55 19.78 -6.36
N GLY A 194 4.33 19.35 -6.03
CA GLY A 194 4.10 18.63 -4.77
C GLY A 194 2.76 17.92 -4.75
N THR A 195 2.62 16.89 -3.90
CA THR A 195 1.33 16.21 -3.73
C THR A 195 0.31 17.16 -3.09
N LYS A 196 -0.88 17.26 -3.66
CA LYS A 196 -1.88 18.30 -3.39
C LYS A 196 -2.37 18.31 -1.94
N GLU A 197 -2.37 17.16 -1.27
CA GLU A 197 -2.87 16.96 0.09
C GLU A 197 -1.92 17.48 1.18
N TYR A 198 -0.60 17.42 0.95
CA TYR A 198 0.42 17.85 1.91
C TYR A 198 1.00 19.23 1.57
N SER A 199 0.79 19.68 0.33
CA SER A 199 1.27 20.96 -0.17
C SER A 199 0.50 22.12 0.49
N PRO A 200 1.20 23.08 1.12
CA PRO A 200 0.58 24.29 1.62
C PRO A 200 0.21 25.24 0.47
N PRO A 201 -0.72 26.19 0.70
CA PRO A 201 -1.21 27.12 -0.31
C PRO A 201 -0.13 27.87 -1.09
N GLU A 202 1.00 28.23 -0.49
CA GLU A 202 2.07 28.96 -1.19
C GLU A 202 2.75 28.16 -2.31
N GLN A 203 2.72 26.82 -2.29
CA GLN A 203 3.21 25.99 -3.41
C GLN A 203 2.34 26.16 -4.67
N PHE A 204 1.14 26.75 -4.54
CA PHE A 204 0.23 27.08 -5.63
C PHE A 204 0.34 28.55 -6.10
N GLY A 205 1.47 29.22 -5.82
CA GLY A 205 1.79 30.53 -6.39
C GLY A 205 1.36 31.76 -5.57
N TYR A 206 0.87 31.56 -4.33
CA TYR A 206 0.40 32.66 -3.47
C TYR A 206 1.53 33.36 -2.68
N ALA A 207 2.70 32.73 -2.54
CA ALA A 207 3.91 33.29 -1.92
C ALA A 207 5.13 32.42 -2.26
N GLN A 208 6.34 32.90 -1.96
CA GLN A 208 7.54 32.07 -2.07
C GLN A 208 7.56 30.99 -0.98
N THR A 209 7.91 29.77 -1.37
CA THR A 209 8.12 28.63 -0.45
C THR A 209 9.38 28.79 0.41
N ASP A 210 9.28 28.45 1.69
CA ASP A 210 10.39 28.49 2.64
C ASP A 210 10.31 27.32 3.64
N ALA A 211 11.11 27.33 4.70
CA ALA A 211 11.12 26.26 5.70
C ALA A 211 9.75 25.99 6.36
N ARG A 212 8.81 26.94 6.31
CA ARG A 212 7.45 26.82 6.85
C ARG A 212 6.53 26.02 5.93
N THR A 213 6.97 25.76 4.70
CA THR A 213 6.34 24.81 3.78
C THR A 213 6.41 23.40 4.37
N ASP A 214 7.61 22.94 4.77
CA ASP A 214 7.80 21.62 5.38
C ASP A 214 7.13 21.52 6.78
N VAL A 215 6.97 22.64 7.50
CA VAL A 215 6.21 22.71 8.77
C VAL A 215 4.73 22.39 8.56
N TYR A 216 4.15 22.88 7.48
CA TYR A 216 2.75 22.60 7.14
C TYR A 216 2.59 21.13 6.79
N ALA A 217 3.42 20.63 5.87
CA ALA A 217 3.36 19.24 5.42
C ALA A 217 3.53 18.26 6.58
N LEU A 218 4.45 18.55 7.53
CA LEU A 218 4.61 17.72 8.73
C LEU A 218 3.38 17.80 9.65
N GLY A 219 2.71 18.95 9.71
CA GLY A 219 1.44 19.11 10.42
C GLY A 219 0.33 18.23 9.85
N VAL A 220 0.19 18.19 8.52
CA VAL A 220 -0.76 17.31 7.81
C VAL A 220 -0.41 15.84 8.05
N LEU A 221 0.87 15.48 7.93
CA LEU A 221 1.34 14.11 8.18
C LEU A 221 0.99 13.63 9.60
N ILE A 222 1.17 14.48 10.62
CA ILE A 222 0.79 14.12 12.00
C ILE A 222 -0.73 13.88 12.12
N VAL A 223 -1.55 14.66 11.42
CA VAL A 223 -3.01 14.44 11.42
C VAL A 223 -3.31 13.06 10.83
N GLN A 224 -2.82 12.79 9.64
CA GLN A 224 -3.04 11.51 8.96
C GLN A 224 -2.55 10.31 9.77
N MET A 225 -1.35 10.38 10.38
CA MET A 225 -0.85 9.29 11.22
C MET A 225 -1.77 9.00 12.42
N LEU A 226 -2.46 10.01 12.96
CA LEU A 226 -3.31 9.87 14.16
C LEU A 226 -4.78 9.60 13.85
N THR A 227 -5.24 9.94 12.64
CA THR A 227 -6.66 9.85 12.25
C THR A 227 -6.91 8.93 11.06
N GLY A 228 -5.87 8.51 10.35
CA GLY A 228 -5.97 7.81 9.06
C GLY A 228 -6.33 8.72 7.88
N SER A 229 -6.48 10.04 8.10
CA SER A 229 -6.95 10.97 7.06
C SER A 229 -6.20 12.31 7.10
N THR A 230 -5.94 12.89 5.93
CA THR A 230 -5.34 14.24 5.79
C THR A 230 -6.34 15.37 6.09
N ASP A 231 -7.63 15.07 6.32
CA ASP A 231 -8.66 16.07 6.64
C ASP A 231 -8.36 16.78 7.97
N LEU A 232 -8.06 18.08 7.88
CA LEU A 232 -7.75 18.94 9.02
C LEU A 232 -8.96 19.12 9.97
N ASN A 233 -10.19 18.86 9.53
CA ASN A 233 -11.34 18.83 10.45
C ASN A 233 -11.24 17.67 11.44
N GLY A 234 -10.56 16.58 11.06
CA GLY A 234 -10.25 15.42 11.90
C GLY A 234 -9.41 15.77 13.13
N ILE A 235 -8.76 16.94 13.16
CA ILE A 235 -8.05 17.45 14.35
C ILE A 235 -8.98 17.48 15.57
N ARG A 236 -10.27 17.77 15.41
CA ARG A 236 -11.24 17.83 16.51
C ARG A 236 -11.42 16.48 17.23
N ASN A 237 -11.17 15.37 16.53
CA ASN A 237 -11.32 14.01 17.04
C ASN A 237 -10.08 13.55 17.84
N ILE A 238 -8.99 14.30 17.80
CA ILE A 238 -7.76 13.99 18.55
C ILE A 238 -7.97 14.31 20.03
N GLY A 239 -7.98 13.29 20.90
CA GLY A 239 -8.25 13.45 22.35
C GLY A 239 -7.29 14.36 23.16
N SER A 240 -6.27 14.95 22.54
CA SER A 240 -5.29 15.84 23.17
C SER A 240 -5.46 17.29 22.72
N THR A 241 -6.19 18.11 23.49
CA THR A 241 -6.37 19.56 23.21
C THR A 241 -5.05 20.33 22.97
N PRO A 242 -3.95 20.08 23.72
CA PRO A 242 -2.67 20.73 23.42
C PRO A 242 -2.11 20.36 22.04
N LEU A 243 -2.32 19.11 21.60
CA LEU A 243 -1.90 18.66 20.27
C LEU A 243 -2.79 19.26 19.18
N GLN A 244 -4.11 19.32 19.40
CA GLN A 244 -5.04 20.00 18.47
C GLN A 244 -4.59 21.44 18.18
N LYS A 245 -4.25 22.21 19.22
CA LYS A 245 -3.76 23.60 19.07
C LYS A 245 -2.43 23.68 18.30
N LEU A 246 -1.54 22.71 18.50
CA LEU A 246 -0.28 22.62 17.76
C LEU A 246 -0.54 22.35 16.28
N LEU A 247 -1.43 21.41 15.96
CA LEU A 247 -1.75 21.02 14.59
C LEU A 247 -2.46 22.15 13.85
N ILE A 248 -3.49 22.76 14.46
CA ILE A 248 -4.18 23.94 13.91
C ILE A 248 -3.19 25.06 13.59
N LYS A 249 -2.19 25.29 14.45
CA LYS A 249 -1.16 26.30 14.19
C LYS A 249 -0.23 25.89 13.03
N SER A 250 0.18 24.62 12.98
CA SER A 250 1.10 24.12 11.94
C SER A 250 0.46 24.18 10.55
N THR A 251 -0.85 23.97 10.47
CA THR A 251 -1.60 23.88 9.21
C THR A 251 -2.39 25.15 8.87
N GLN A 252 -1.98 26.31 9.38
CA GLN A 252 -2.59 27.60 9.00
C GLN A 252 -2.38 27.91 7.51
N PHE A 253 -3.39 28.50 6.87
CA PHE A 253 -3.32 28.87 5.46
C PHE A 253 -2.11 29.79 5.18
N SER A 254 -1.93 30.85 5.98
CA SER A 254 -0.81 31.78 5.79
C SER A 254 0.47 31.30 6.49
N PRO A 255 1.64 31.29 5.81
CA PRO A 255 2.92 30.90 6.42
C PRO A 255 3.30 31.70 7.67
N LYS A 256 2.92 32.98 7.76
CA LYS A 256 3.21 33.84 8.92
C LYS A 256 2.50 33.40 10.21
N ASP A 257 1.38 32.68 10.07
CA ASP A 257 0.56 32.24 11.20
C ASP A 257 1.00 30.84 11.70
N ARG A 258 1.92 30.18 10.97
CA ARG A 258 2.52 28.88 11.33
C ARG A 258 3.66 29.03 12.33
N PHE A 259 4.27 27.91 12.71
CA PHE A 259 5.56 27.96 13.42
C PHE A 259 6.63 28.53 12.48
N ALA A 260 7.49 29.40 13.02
CA ALA A 260 8.48 30.12 12.22
C ALA A 260 9.52 29.21 11.54
N ASN A 261 9.78 28.02 12.10
CA ASN A 261 10.69 27.02 11.57
C ASN A 261 10.46 25.65 12.25
N MET A 262 11.14 24.62 11.74
CA MET A 262 11.04 23.25 12.25
C MET A 262 11.51 23.10 13.71
N ILE A 263 12.49 23.91 14.15
CA ILE A 263 12.98 23.92 15.55
C ILE A 263 11.84 24.34 16.51
N ALA A 264 11.09 25.38 16.14
CA ALA A 264 9.97 25.87 16.95
C ALA A 264 8.84 24.84 17.04
N LEU A 265 8.53 24.15 15.95
CA LEU A 265 7.56 23.04 15.93
C LEU A 265 8.03 21.89 16.83
N LYS A 266 9.27 21.40 16.65
CA LYS A 266 9.86 20.30 17.44
C LYS A 266 9.78 20.58 18.95
N LYS A 267 10.17 21.79 19.38
CA LYS A 267 10.11 22.20 20.80
C LYS A 267 8.69 22.16 21.36
N GLN A 268 7.70 22.61 20.59
CA GLN A 268 6.30 22.59 21.03
C GLN A 268 5.75 21.16 21.08
N LEU A 269 6.14 20.31 20.13
CA LEU A 269 5.79 18.89 20.09
C LEU A 269 6.29 18.14 21.34
N GLU A 270 7.55 18.37 21.74
CA GLU A 270 8.13 17.81 22.97
C GLU A 270 7.40 18.25 24.24
N SER A 271 6.95 19.51 24.29
CA SER A 271 6.15 20.03 25.40
C SER A 271 4.81 19.32 25.53
N VAL A 272 4.14 19.06 24.40
CA VAL A 272 2.89 18.29 24.34
C VAL A 272 3.12 16.85 24.80
N ARG A 273 4.17 16.18 24.30
CA ARG A 273 4.53 14.80 24.69
C ARG A 273 4.77 14.68 26.20
N LYS A 274 5.54 15.59 26.80
CA LYS A 274 5.82 15.63 28.25
C LYS A 274 4.54 15.80 29.08
N LYS A 275 3.60 16.63 28.65
CA LYS A 275 2.31 16.83 29.35
C LYS A 275 1.42 15.59 29.26
N SER A 276 1.40 14.91 28.11
CA SER A 276 0.66 13.66 27.91
C SER A 276 1.16 12.55 28.85
N LEU A 277 2.49 12.31 28.88
CA LEU A 277 3.11 11.29 29.74
C LEU A 277 2.83 11.51 31.24
N ARG A 278 2.79 12.76 31.71
CA ARG A 278 2.46 13.08 33.11
C ARG A 278 1.01 12.74 33.47
N ARG A 279 0.06 12.94 32.55
CA ARG A 279 -1.36 12.58 32.75
C ARG A 279 -1.53 11.07 32.83
N THR A 280 -0.94 10.32 31.89
CA THR A 280 -1.01 8.85 31.86
C THR A 280 -0.47 8.22 33.15
N LYS A 281 0.70 8.67 33.62
CA LYS A 281 1.28 8.18 34.90
C LYS A 281 0.35 8.41 36.10
N ARG A 282 -0.34 9.54 36.15
CA ARG A 282 -1.29 9.86 37.23
C ARG A 282 -2.52 8.95 37.19
N THR A 283 -3.09 8.70 36.01
CA THR A 283 -4.27 7.82 35.85
C THR A 283 -3.98 6.38 36.24
N VAL A 284 -2.85 5.82 35.79
CA VAL A 284 -2.43 4.44 36.13
C VAL A 284 -2.21 4.28 37.64
N CYS A 285 -1.66 5.30 38.30
CA CYS A 285 -1.46 5.25 39.75
C CYS A 285 -2.80 5.21 40.50
N VAL A 286 -3.81 5.98 40.06
CA VAL A 286 -5.15 5.99 40.67
C VAL A 286 -5.89 4.67 40.44
N THR A 287 -5.82 4.08 39.24
CA THR A 287 -6.50 2.81 38.94
C THR A 287 -5.91 1.63 39.72
N LEU A 288 -4.59 1.58 39.89
CA LEU A 288 -3.93 0.56 40.73
C LEU A 288 -4.35 0.67 42.20
N ILE A 289 -4.50 1.89 42.73
CA ILE A 289 -5.00 2.10 44.10
C ILE A 289 -6.44 1.59 44.23
N ALA A 290 -7.31 1.88 43.27
CA ALA A 290 -8.71 1.43 43.29
C ALA A 290 -8.83 -0.11 43.21
N ALA A 291 -8.04 -0.77 42.35
CA ALA A 291 -8.02 -2.22 42.23
C ALA A 291 -7.55 -2.91 43.52
N ALA A 292 -6.53 -2.34 44.18
CA ALA A 292 -6.06 -2.85 45.47
C ALA A 292 -7.14 -2.76 46.57
N CYS A 293 -7.93 -1.67 46.59
CA CYS A 293 -9.05 -1.52 47.52
C CYS A 293 -10.16 -2.55 47.28
N LEU A 294 -10.50 -2.84 46.01
CA LEU A 294 -11.51 -3.84 45.66
C LEU A 294 -11.07 -5.26 46.03
N ALA A 295 -9.80 -5.61 45.80
CA ALA A 295 -9.26 -6.90 46.19
C ALA A 295 -9.28 -7.10 47.71
N ALA A 296 -8.96 -6.06 48.49
CA ALA A 296 -9.05 -6.10 49.94
C ALA A 296 -10.49 -6.30 50.45
N ALA A 297 -11.48 -5.66 49.81
CA ALA A 297 -12.89 -5.83 50.13
C ALA A 297 -13.41 -7.25 49.81
N PHE A 298 -12.98 -7.82 48.69
CA PHE A 298 -13.34 -9.19 48.29
C PHE A 298 -12.80 -10.23 49.28
N LEU A 299 -11.53 -10.10 49.71
CA LEU A 299 -10.93 -10.99 50.70
C LEU A 299 -11.61 -10.88 52.08
N ALA A 300 -12.07 -9.70 52.46
CA ALA A 300 -12.86 -9.50 53.68
C ALA A 300 -14.26 -10.17 53.59
N GLY A 301 -14.89 -10.16 52.40
CA GLY A 301 -16.18 -10.80 52.17
C GLY A 301 -16.14 -12.33 52.23
N MET A 302 -15.08 -12.96 51.73
CA MET A 302 -14.89 -14.42 51.77
C MET A 302 -14.76 -14.99 53.20
N PHE A 303 -14.40 -14.15 54.19
CA PHE A 303 -14.33 -14.57 55.58
C PHE A 303 -15.71 -14.64 56.28
N PHE A 304 -16.77 -14.11 55.67
CA PHE A 304 -18.08 -13.94 56.32
C PHE A 304 -19.19 -14.92 55.89
N GLU A 305 -19.00 -15.78 54.89
CA GLU A 305 -20.05 -16.71 54.46
C GLU A 305 -19.65 -18.19 54.56
N ARG A 306 -20.09 -18.80 55.66
CA ARG A 306 -20.20 -20.26 55.83
C ARG A 306 -21.63 -20.55 56.32
N TYR A 307 -22.58 -20.77 55.41
CA TYR A 307 -23.73 -21.69 55.51
C TYR A 307 -24.73 -21.50 54.35
N ALA A 308 -24.99 -22.62 53.66
CA ALA A 308 -26.23 -23.04 53.01
C ALA A 308 -26.69 -22.48 51.64
N VAL A 309 -27.18 -23.46 50.86
CA VAL A 309 -28.15 -23.45 49.74
C VAL A 309 -27.56 -23.46 48.32
N SER A 310 -27.83 -24.58 47.65
CA SER A 310 -27.63 -24.85 46.22
C SER A 310 -28.66 -24.11 45.35
N PRO A 311 -28.32 -23.80 44.08
CA PRO A 311 -29.33 -23.72 43.04
C PRO A 311 -29.08 -24.65 41.84
N THR A 312 -30.22 -25.00 41.27
CA THR A 312 -30.60 -25.70 40.05
C THR A 312 -29.71 -25.43 38.82
N LEU A 313 -29.37 -26.51 38.10
CA LEU A 313 -28.77 -26.50 36.77
C LEU A 313 -29.78 -25.96 35.74
N THR A 314 -29.49 -24.80 35.15
CA THR A 314 -29.98 -24.44 33.83
C THR A 314 -29.26 -25.29 32.79
N ALA A 315 -30.03 -25.98 31.95
CA ALA A 315 -29.52 -26.72 30.82
C ALA A 315 -28.82 -25.76 29.85
N ILE A 316 -27.53 -25.97 29.63
CA ILE A 316 -26.78 -25.36 28.53
C ILE A 316 -27.16 -26.16 27.29
N SER A 317 -27.79 -25.54 26.30
CA SER A 317 -28.04 -26.17 25.01
C SER A 317 -26.71 -26.62 24.39
N SER A 318 -26.62 -27.88 23.95
CA SER A 318 -25.44 -28.34 23.21
C SER A 318 -25.25 -27.50 21.95
N PRO A 319 -24.02 -27.06 21.63
CA PRO A 319 -23.78 -26.23 20.44
C PRO A 319 -24.12 -27.00 19.16
N ALA A 320 -24.76 -26.33 18.19
CA ALA A 320 -25.18 -26.92 16.91
C ALA A 320 -23.96 -27.20 15.99
N THR A 321 -23.96 -28.31 15.26
CA THR A 321 -22.87 -28.71 14.34
C THR A 321 -23.14 -28.33 12.88
N VAL A 322 -22.08 -28.12 12.08
CA VAL A 322 -22.12 -27.62 10.70
C VAL A 322 -21.31 -28.53 9.75
N SER A 323 -21.79 -28.71 8.51
CA SER A 323 -21.09 -29.35 7.37
C SER A 323 -21.14 -28.49 6.11
N PHE A 324 -20.22 -28.76 5.16
CA PHE A 324 -20.10 -28.10 3.84
C PHE A 324 -20.21 -29.11 2.69
N GLU A 325 -20.83 -28.75 1.56
CA GLU A 325 -21.04 -29.57 0.35
C GLU A 325 -19.77 -29.66 -0.51
N SER A 326 -19.01 -28.57 -0.62
CA SER A 326 -17.71 -28.56 -1.29
C SER A 326 -16.63 -29.18 -0.41
N ALA A 327 -16.05 -30.29 -0.87
CA ALA A 327 -14.98 -30.98 -0.15
C ALA A 327 -13.74 -30.10 0.09
N LEU A 328 -13.42 -29.19 -0.86
CA LEU A 328 -12.31 -28.24 -0.70
C LEU A 328 -12.61 -27.17 0.35
N VAL A 329 -13.86 -26.69 0.43
CA VAL A 329 -14.27 -25.72 1.46
C VAL A 329 -14.31 -26.37 2.83
N ASP A 330 -14.86 -27.58 2.96
CA ASP A 330 -14.86 -28.34 4.22
C ASP A 330 -13.43 -28.56 4.72
N GLN A 331 -12.53 -29.01 3.83
CA GLN A 331 -11.12 -29.21 4.16
C GLN A 331 -10.44 -27.90 4.60
N ALA A 332 -10.71 -26.78 3.93
CA ALA A 332 -10.13 -25.49 4.29
C ALA A 332 -10.63 -24.98 5.65
N VAL A 333 -11.92 -25.12 5.94
CA VAL A 333 -12.50 -24.72 7.23
C VAL A 333 -11.94 -25.58 8.37
N ARG A 334 -11.84 -26.90 8.17
CA ARG A 334 -11.22 -27.80 9.16
C ARG A 334 -9.77 -27.42 9.44
N LEU A 335 -9.02 -27.15 8.38
CA LEU A 335 -7.62 -26.76 8.51
C LEU A 335 -7.47 -25.44 9.27
N ALA A 336 -8.31 -24.44 8.99
CA ALA A 336 -8.34 -23.17 9.70
C ALA A 336 -8.69 -23.32 11.20
N LEU A 337 -9.55 -24.28 11.54
CA LEU A 337 -9.92 -24.60 12.94
C LEU A 337 -8.97 -25.60 13.62
N ASN A 338 -7.93 -26.06 12.92
CA ASN A 338 -7.03 -27.11 13.38
C ASN A 338 -7.78 -28.39 13.82
N LYS A 339 -8.76 -28.82 13.02
CA LYS A 339 -9.62 -29.99 13.28
C LYS A 339 -9.26 -31.20 12.43
N GLY A 340 -9.45 -32.37 13.02
CA GLY A 340 -9.34 -33.65 12.30
C GLY A 340 -10.47 -33.86 11.28
N PRO A 341 -10.33 -34.84 10.37
CA PRO A 341 -11.32 -35.12 9.32
C PRO A 341 -12.69 -35.56 9.87
N GLU A 342 -12.72 -36.25 11.01
CA GLU A 342 -13.95 -36.75 11.64
C GLU A 342 -14.40 -35.91 12.85
N GLU A 343 -13.67 -34.84 13.18
CA GLU A 343 -14.00 -33.99 14.31
C GLU A 343 -15.19 -33.08 13.96
N PRO A 344 -16.24 -32.99 14.79
CA PRO A 344 -17.36 -32.11 14.49
C PRO A 344 -16.94 -30.64 14.52
N ILE A 345 -17.44 -29.87 13.55
CA ILE A 345 -17.36 -28.42 13.52
C ILE A 345 -18.65 -27.87 14.11
N TYR A 346 -18.54 -27.07 15.17
CA TYR A 346 -19.67 -26.40 15.80
C TYR A 346 -19.87 -25.01 15.16
N SER A 347 -21.12 -24.57 15.06
CA SER A 347 -21.47 -23.29 14.43
C SER A 347 -20.79 -22.09 15.09
N ALA A 348 -20.60 -22.13 16.41
CA ALA A 348 -19.90 -21.10 17.17
C ALA A 348 -18.39 -21.06 16.88
N GLU A 349 -17.81 -22.12 16.33
CA GLU A 349 -16.40 -22.15 15.95
C GLU A 349 -16.17 -21.50 14.59
N LEU A 350 -17.18 -21.40 13.72
CA LEU A 350 -17.04 -20.77 12.41
C LEU A 350 -16.64 -19.30 12.51
N ASP A 351 -17.00 -18.63 13.60
CA ASP A 351 -16.62 -17.25 13.88
C ASP A 351 -15.09 -17.10 14.08
N ALA A 352 -14.37 -18.19 14.35
CA ALA A 352 -12.91 -18.21 14.46
C ALA A 352 -12.20 -18.42 13.12
N VAL A 353 -12.94 -18.71 12.04
CA VAL A 353 -12.39 -18.91 10.69
C VAL A 353 -12.26 -17.57 9.98
N GLU A 354 -11.03 -17.05 9.93
CA GLU A 354 -10.76 -15.75 9.29
C GLU A 354 -10.04 -15.87 7.94
N ILE A 355 -9.42 -17.00 7.64
CA ILE A 355 -8.60 -17.20 6.44
C ILE A 355 -8.90 -18.55 5.80
N VAL A 356 -9.27 -18.53 4.51
CA VAL A 356 -9.47 -19.72 3.67
C VAL A 356 -8.61 -19.57 2.42
N GLN A 357 -7.77 -20.58 2.14
CA GLN A 357 -6.87 -20.57 0.99
C GLN A 357 -7.01 -21.87 0.17
N ILE A 358 -7.64 -21.75 -0.99
CA ILE A 358 -7.90 -22.83 -1.94
C ILE A 358 -7.32 -22.44 -3.30
N TRP A 359 -6.30 -23.15 -3.75
CA TRP A 359 -5.61 -22.86 -5.01
C TRP A 359 -5.69 -24.09 -5.89
N GLY A 360 -6.50 -24.01 -6.94
CA GLY A 360 -6.77 -25.17 -7.78
C GLY A 360 -7.44 -26.32 -7.02
N ASN A 361 -6.84 -27.51 -7.00
CA ASN A 361 -7.37 -28.65 -6.24
C ASN A 361 -6.72 -28.83 -4.86
N ASP A 362 -5.92 -27.87 -4.41
CA ASP A 362 -5.18 -27.96 -3.16
C ASP A 362 -5.64 -26.91 -2.15
N VAL A 363 -5.61 -27.29 -0.88
CA VAL A 363 -5.96 -26.45 0.26
C VAL A 363 -4.71 -26.21 1.10
N TYR A 364 -4.51 -24.97 1.50
CA TYR A 364 -3.33 -24.54 2.22
C TYR A 364 -3.68 -24.00 3.60
N ALA A 365 -2.74 -24.17 4.54
CA ALA A 365 -2.96 -23.78 5.93
C ALA A 365 -2.97 -22.26 6.05
N SER A 366 -3.88 -21.75 6.87
CA SER A 366 -4.00 -20.34 7.19
C SER A 366 -2.66 -19.77 7.65
N GLY A 367 -2.24 -18.65 7.06
CA GLY A 367 -0.98 -17.98 7.39
C GLY A 367 0.23 -18.45 6.57
N GLN A 368 0.05 -19.42 5.67
CA GLN A 368 1.05 -19.72 4.66
C GLN A 368 0.98 -18.64 3.56
N THR A 369 2.07 -17.91 3.37
CA THR A 369 2.16 -16.93 2.26
C THR A 369 2.33 -17.69 0.96
N LEU A 370 1.37 -17.50 0.06
CA LEU A 370 1.34 -18.13 -1.25
C LEU A 370 1.40 -17.04 -2.31
N ARG A 371 2.20 -17.27 -3.34
CA ARG A 371 2.27 -16.36 -4.48
C ARG A 371 1.99 -17.11 -5.76
N LEU A 372 1.17 -16.49 -6.60
CA LEU A 372 0.85 -16.98 -7.92
C LEU A 372 1.93 -16.48 -8.87
N ALA A 373 2.60 -17.38 -9.56
CA ALA A 373 3.35 -17.03 -10.76
C ALA A 373 2.80 -17.86 -11.92
N TYR A 374 2.67 -17.22 -13.07
CA TYR A 374 2.13 -17.84 -14.26
C TYR A 374 2.92 -17.36 -15.46
N ALA A 375 3.18 -18.26 -16.40
CA ALA A 375 3.65 -17.86 -17.71
C ALA A 375 2.50 -17.18 -18.48
N PRO A 376 2.81 -16.32 -19.47
CA PRO A 376 1.81 -15.73 -20.37
C PRO A 376 0.75 -16.76 -20.83
N GLY A 377 -0.52 -16.38 -20.76
CA GLY A 377 -1.66 -17.24 -21.09
C GLY A 377 -2.01 -18.29 -20.01
N PHE A 378 -1.53 -18.13 -18.77
CA PHE A 378 -1.73 -19.08 -17.66
C PHE A 378 -1.32 -20.54 -18.00
N SER A 379 -0.34 -20.69 -18.90
CA SER A 379 0.06 -21.99 -19.48
C SER A 379 0.88 -22.87 -18.52
N ASP A 380 1.58 -22.26 -17.57
CA ASP A 380 2.20 -22.91 -16.41
C ASP A 380 1.91 -22.05 -15.17
N VAL A 381 0.91 -22.45 -14.39
CA VAL A 381 0.53 -21.76 -13.15
C VAL A 381 1.16 -22.49 -11.98
N ARG A 382 1.92 -21.75 -11.17
CA ARG A 382 2.60 -22.28 -10.00
C ARG A 382 2.26 -21.47 -8.77
N VAL A 383 2.08 -22.18 -7.67
CA VAL A 383 2.06 -21.61 -6.35
C VAL A 383 3.46 -21.74 -5.76
N TYR A 384 3.96 -20.62 -5.28
CA TYR A 384 5.23 -20.55 -4.57
C TYR A 384 4.95 -20.39 -3.08
N PHE A 385 5.67 -21.15 -2.27
CA PHE A 385 5.60 -21.04 -0.81
C PHE A 385 6.58 -19.97 -0.34
N GLY A 386 6.06 -18.86 0.18
CA GLY A 386 6.84 -17.71 0.59
C GLY A 386 7.11 -16.76 -0.59
N ASP A 387 8.37 -16.61 -0.97
CA ASP A 387 8.75 -15.78 -2.11
C ASP A 387 8.79 -16.58 -3.42
N TYR A 388 9.00 -15.90 -4.55
CA TYR A 388 9.08 -16.53 -5.88
C TYR A 388 10.30 -17.45 -6.07
N ASN A 389 11.16 -17.59 -5.06
CA ASN A 389 12.35 -18.46 -5.07
C ASN A 389 12.18 -19.72 -4.21
N GLY A 390 11.04 -19.86 -3.53
CA GLY A 390 10.69 -21.02 -2.71
C GLY A 390 10.35 -22.27 -3.54
N GLU A 391 10.04 -23.37 -2.84
CA GLU A 391 9.46 -24.55 -3.47
C GLU A 391 8.21 -24.12 -4.24
N SER A 392 8.10 -24.54 -5.51
CA SER A 392 6.94 -24.24 -6.34
C SER A 392 6.22 -25.52 -6.72
N ARG A 393 4.89 -25.45 -6.72
CA ARG A 393 4.04 -26.56 -7.13
C ARG A 393 3.10 -26.12 -8.24
N PRO A 394 2.86 -26.97 -9.24
CA PRO A 394 1.90 -26.66 -10.29
C PRO A 394 0.49 -26.60 -9.70
N VAL A 395 -0.25 -25.55 -10.03
CA VAL A 395 -1.65 -25.38 -9.62
C VAL A 395 -2.55 -25.92 -10.71
N ARG A 396 -3.31 -26.97 -10.40
CA ARG A 396 -4.28 -27.57 -11.33
C ARG A 396 -5.65 -26.96 -11.11
N ARG A 397 -6.32 -26.52 -12.18
CA ARG A 397 -7.66 -25.92 -12.09
C ARG A 397 -8.63 -26.76 -11.26
N GLY A 398 -9.30 -26.11 -10.31
CA GLY A 398 -10.24 -26.74 -9.41
C GLY A 398 -11.70 -26.73 -9.88
N GLY A 399 -12.56 -27.39 -9.10
CA GLY A 399 -13.96 -27.66 -9.43
C GLY A 399 -15.00 -26.75 -8.76
N ILE A 400 -14.60 -25.75 -7.96
CA ILE A 400 -15.56 -24.87 -7.26
C ILE A 400 -16.25 -23.93 -8.26
N THR A 401 -17.57 -23.87 -8.20
CA THR A 401 -18.40 -23.00 -9.04
C THR A 401 -19.31 -22.06 -8.25
N SER A 402 -19.51 -22.29 -6.95
CA SER A 402 -20.40 -21.49 -6.08
C SER A 402 -19.71 -21.12 -4.77
N LEU A 403 -20.04 -19.93 -4.23
CA LEU A 403 -19.49 -19.37 -2.99
C LEU A 403 -20.51 -19.30 -1.84
N GLU A 404 -21.73 -19.83 -2.02
CA GLU A 404 -22.82 -19.76 -1.02
C GLU A 404 -22.44 -20.24 0.38
N GLU A 405 -21.68 -21.34 0.45
CA GLU A 405 -21.33 -21.91 1.74
C GLU A 405 -20.29 -21.08 2.51
N LEU A 406 -19.52 -20.24 1.81
CA LEU A 406 -18.55 -19.32 2.41
C LEU A 406 -19.22 -18.09 3.04
N ALA A 407 -20.44 -17.74 2.61
CA ALA A 407 -21.25 -16.69 3.24
C ALA A 407 -21.55 -16.97 4.73
N ARG A 408 -21.38 -18.23 5.16
CA ARG A 408 -21.55 -18.67 6.54
C ARG A 408 -20.37 -18.29 7.45
N LEU A 409 -19.20 -18.01 6.86
CA LEU A 409 -17.97 -17.64 7.57
C LEU A 409 -17.95 -16.13 7.78
N LYS A 410 -18.74 -15.66 8.74
CA LYS A 410 -19.07 -14.23 8.90
C LYS A 410 -17.89 -13.34 9.25
N ASN A 411 -16.79 -13.91 9.74
CA ASN A 411 -15.56 -13.20 10.08
C ASN A 411 -14.41 -13.51 9.09
N LEU A 412 -14.74 -14.04 7.92
CA LEU A 412 -13.76 -14.32 6.87
C LEU A 412 -13.18 -13.01 6.33
N LYS A 413 -11.87 -12.84 6.51
CA LYS A 413 -11.12 -11.65 6.11
C LYS A 413 -10.23 -11.92 4.91
N GLN A 414 -9.71 -13.14 4.78
CA GLN A 414 -8.95 -13.52 3.60
C GLN A 414 -9.57 -14.73 2.93
N LEU A 415 -9.82 -14.57 1.64
CA LEU A 415 -10.29 -15.63 0.77
C LEU A 415 -9.43 -15.68 -0.49
N ASP A 416 -8.61 -16.72 -0.58
CA ASP A 416 -7.98 -17.08 -1.84
C ASP A 416 -8.76 -18.24 -2.44
N ILE A 417 -9.44 -18.00 -3.58
CA ILE A 417 -10.05 -19.04 -4.40
C ILE A 417 -9.57 -18.88 -5.85
N VAL A 418 -8.35 -19.37 -6.04
CA VAL A 418 -7.57 -19.18 -7.25
C VAL A 418 -7.77 -20.37 -8.18
N MET A 419 -7.82 -20.11 -9.49
CA MET A 419 -7.87 -21.15 -10.53
C MET A 419 -9.07 -22.10 -10.39
N GLN A 420 -10.28 -21.56 -10.18
CA GLN A 420 -11.53 -22.33 -10.16
C GLN A 420 -12.37 -22.07 -11.41
N GLN A 421 -13.70 -22.20 -11.31
CA GLN A 421 -14.65 -21.99 -12.41
C GLN A 421 -15.77 -21.04 -11.98
N ILE A 422 -15.46 -20.07 -11.13
CA ILE A 422 -16.43 -19.14 -10.54
C ILE A 422 -16.80 -18.08 -11.57
N THR A 423 -18.10 -17.79 -11.63
CA THR A 423 -18.67 -16.70 -12.44
C THR A 423 -19.47 -15.71 -11.60
N ASP A 424 -20.08 -16.16 -10.49
CA ASP A 424 -20.93 -15.37 -9.61
C ASP A 424 -20.28 -15.23 -8.23
N ILE A 425 -20.09 -13.98 -7.81
CA ILE A 425 -19.48 -13.62 -6.53
C ILE A 425 -20.47 -12.96 -5.57
N SER A 426 -21.77 -12.90 -5.90
CA SER A 426 -22.82 -12.32 -5.05
C SER A 426 -22.88 -12.87 -3.62
N PRO A 427 -22.56 -14.14 -3.32
CA PRO A 427 -22.57 -14.63 -1.94
C PRO A 427 -21.48 -14.02 -1.05
N LEU A 428 -20.46 -13.39 -1.63
CA LEU A 428 -19.44 -12.67 -0.87
C LEU A 428 -19.95 -11.32 -0.34
N GLN A 429 -21.08 -10.83 -0.85
CA GLN A 429 -21.62 -9.53 -0.50
C GLN A 429 -21.87 -9.42 1.01
N GLY A 430 -21.31 -8.38 1.63
CA GLY A 430 -21.44 -8.13 3.07
C GLY A 430 -20.50 -8.94 3.96
N LEU A 431 -19.65 -9.82 3.40
CA LEU A 431 -18.54 -10.40 4.15
C LEU A 431 -17.45 -9.36 4.38
N PRO A 432 -16.76 -9.39 5.54
CA PRO A 432 -15.74 -8.41 5.88
C PRO A 432 -14.38 -8.79 5.26
N LEU A 433 -14.38 -9.13 3.97
CA LEU A 433 -13.17 -9.54 3.27
C LEU A 433 -12.22 -8.35 3.14
N GLU A 434 -10.97 -8.58 3.52
CA GLU A 434 -9.84 -7.68 3.42
C GLU A 434 -8.91 -8.09 2.27
N ARG A 435 -8.77 -9.39 2.03
CA ARG A 435 -8.03 -9.91 0.88
C ARG A 435 -8.87 -10.91 0.12
N LEU A 436 -9.08 -10.63 -1.16
CA LEU A 436 -9.86 -11.45 -2.06
C LEU A 436 -9.03 -11.74 -3.31
N ASN A 437 -8.55 -12.98 -3.39
CA ASN A 437 -7.84 -13.44 -4.56
C ASN A 437 -8.72 -14.43 -5.35
N LEU A 438 -9.19 -13.97 -6.51
CA LEU A 438 -10.04 -14.67 -7.45
C LEU A 438 -9.35 -14.85 -8.82
N ALA A 439 -8.02 -14.82 -8.84
CA ALA A 439 -7.24 -14.94 -10.07
C ALA A 439 -7.55 -16.23 -10.84
N GLY A 440 -7.62 -16.13 -12.16
CA GLY A 440 -7.80 -17.26 -13.07
C GLY A 440 -9.17 -17.91 -13.00
N ASN A 441 -10.23 -17.13 -12.80
CA ASN A 441 -11.63 -17.59 -12.81
C ASN A 441 -12.34 -17.18 -14.12
N ARG A 442 -13.67 -16.99 -14.11
CA ARG A 442 -14.48 -16.61 -15.29
C ARG A 442 -15.45 -15.47 -14.95
N ILE A 443 -15.01 -14.55 -14.10
CA ILE A 443 -15.83 -13.47 -13.55
C ILE A 443 -15.93 -12.34 -14.57
N THR A 444 -17.12 -11.77 -14.70
CA THR A 444 -17.37 -10.59 -15.56
C THR A 444 -18.02 -9.42 -14.79
N ASP A 445 -18.67 -9.71 -13.66
CA ASP A 445 -19.44 -8.75 -12.87
C ASP A 445 -18.85 -8.63 -11.46
N LEU A 446 -18.54 -7.41 -11.05
CA LEU A 446 -17.92 -7.08 -9.76
C LEU A 446 -18.89 -6.41 -8.77
N SER A 447 -20.19 -6.33 -9.09
CA SER A 447 -21.20 -5.66 -8.24
C SER A 447 -21.30 -6.21 -6.82
N ALA A 448 -20.98 -7.49 -6.60
CA ALA A 448 -21.03 -8.11 -5.28
C ALA A 448 -20.02 -7.52 -4.28
N ILE A 449 -18.88 -7.02 -4.78
CA ILE A 449 -17.87 -6.37 -3.96
C ILE A 449 -18.07 -4.87 -3.87
N GLU A 450 -19.05 -4.29 -4.58
CA GLU A 450 -19.39 -2.88 -4.47
C GLU A 450 -19.66 -2.49 -3.00
N ASN A 451 -19.00 -1.44 -2.52
CA ASN A 451 -19.01 -0.99 -1.12
C ASN A 451 -18.44 -1.99 -0.10
N MET A 452 -17.69 -3.02 -0.52
CA MET A 452 -16.90 -3.86 0.37
C MET A 452 -15.67 -3.10 0.84
N GLN A 453 -15.90 -2.11 1.70
CA GLN A 453 -14.89 -1.16 2.17
C GLN A 453 -13.82 -1.81 3.05
N THR A 454 -14.04 -3.04 3.50
CA THR A 454 -13.00 -3.82 4.16
C THR A 454 -11.94 -4.29 3.18
N LEU A 455 -12.24 -4.35 1.88
CA LEU A 455 -11.39 -4.97 0.88
C LEU A 455 -10.18 -4.10 0.57
N VAL A 456 -9.02 -4.68 0.82
CA VAL A 456 -7.70 -4.05 0.76
C VAL A 456 -6.88 -4.63 -0.38
N GLU A 457 -7.03 -5.92 -0.67
CA GLU A 457 -6.37 -6.53 -1.81
C GLU A 457 -7.38 -7.31 -2.61
N LEU A 458 -7.42 -7.01 -3.90
CA LEU A 458 -8.23 -7.68 -4.88
C LEU A 458 -7.31 -8.16 -6.00
N ASN A 459 -7.30 -9.46 -6.20
CA ASN A 459 -6.71 -10.03 -7.39
C ASN A 459 -7.81 -10.68 -8.21
N ILE A 460 -8.10 -10.10 -9.37
CA ILE A 460 -9.06 -10.58 -10.38
C ILE A 460 -8.37 -10.89 -11.71
N ASN A 461 -7.05 -11.00 -11.69
CA ASN A 461 -6.21 -11.27 -12.84
C ASN A 461 -6.68 -12.53 -13.61
N TYR A 462 -6.56 -12.56 -14.94
CA TYR A 462 -7.11 -13.60 -15.82
C TYR A 462 -8.59 -13.86 -15.58
N ASN A 463 -9.38 -12.79 -15.61
CA ASN A 463 -10.83 -12.86 -15.72
C ASN A 463 -11.30 -11.97 -16.88
N PRO A 464 -12.38 -12.31 -17.59
CA PRO A 464 -12.92 -11.51 -18.70
C PRO A 464 -13.70 -10.27 -18.22
N VAL A 465 -13.16 -9.54 -17.24
CA VAL A 465 -13.73 -8.29 -16.72
C VAL A 465 -13.39 -7.15 -17.67
N SER A 466 -14.38 -6.31 -17.97
CA SER A 466 -14.18 -5.05 -18.70
C SER A 466 -14.73 -3.83 -17.96
N ASP A 467 -15.77 -4.02 -17.15
CA ASP A 467 -16.37 -2.97 -16.32
C ASP A 467 -15.85 -3.08 -14.89
N ILE A 468 -15.10 -2.05 -14.48
CA ILE A 468 -14.57 -1.92 -13.12
C ILE A 468 -15.26 -0.79 -12.34
N SER A 469 -16.42 -0.29 -12.81
CA SER A 469 -17.22 0.70 -12.08
C SER A 469 -17.54 0.32 -10.62
N PRO A 470 -17.79 -0.95 -10.25
CA PRO A 470 -18.03 -1.31 -8.86
C PRO A 470 -16.81 -1.05 -7.95
N LEU A 471 -15.60 -1.05 -8.52
CA LEU A 471 -14.38 -0.80 -7.76
C LEU A 471 -14.30 0.64 -7.26
N SER A 472 -15.00 1.59 -7.90
CA SER A 472 -14.97 3.01 -7.54
C SER A 472 -15.37 3.34 -6.10
N THR A 473 -16.00 2.39 -5.41
CA THR A 473 -16.44 2.50 -4.01
C THR A 473 -15.53 1.79 -3.01
N LEU A 474 -14.50 1.10 -3.49
CA LEU A 474 -13.57 0.32 -2.68
C LEU A 474 -12.38 1.18 -2.29
N TYR A 475 -12.70 2.27 -1.60
CA TYR A 475 -11.74 3.33 -1.34
C TYR A 475 -10.49 2.87 -0.59
N TYR A 476 -10.55 1.72 0.09
CA TYR A 476 -9.46 1.13 0.85
C TYR A 476 -8.71 0.04 0.10
N LEU A 477 -9.08 -0.22 -1.16
CA LEU A 477 -8.38 -1.15 -2.00
C LEU A 477 -6.98 -0.63 -2.23
N ILE A 478 -5.99 -1.34 -1.73
CA ILE A 478 -4.56 -1.05 -1.84
C ILE A 478 -3.96 -1.80 -3.00
N ALA A 479 -4.33 -3.05 -3.21
CA ALA A 479 -3.83 -3.82 -4.33
C ALA A 479 -4.97 -4.23 -5.24
N LEU A 480 -4.84 -3.91 -6.51
CA LEU A 480 -5.64 -4.43 -7.59
C LEU A 480 -4.71 -5.05 -8.61
N ASP A 481 -4.76 -6.36 -8.70
CA ASP A 481 -4.26 -7.05 -9.87
C ASP A 481 -5.45 -7.46 -10.75
N ALA A 482 -5.61 -6.73 -11.84
CA ALA A 482 -6.57 -6.95 -12.91
C ALA A 482 -5.86 -7.08 -14.27
N SER A 483 -4.62 -7.57 -14.26
CA SER A 483 -3.91 -7.87 -15.50
C SER A 483 -4.65 -8.97 -16.27
N ASP A 484 -4.39 -9.04 -17.57
CA ASP A 484 -4.91 -10.10 -18.42
C ASP A 484 -6.46 -10.12 -18.45
N THR A 485 -7.04 -8.91 -18.50
CA THR A 485 -8.47 -8.62 -18.55
C THR A 485 -8.85 -7.85 -19.83
N LEU A 486 -10.11 -7.45 -19.97
CA LEU A 486 -10.64 -6.72 -21.12
C LEU A 486 -10.92 -5.25 -20.81
N ILE A 487 -10.22 -4.69 -19.82
CA ILE A 487 -10.43 -3.32 -19.36
C ILE A 487 -9.91 -2.33 -20.40
N GLU A 488 -10.75 -1.34 -20.73
CA GLU A 488 -10.38 -0.20 -21.59
C GLU A 488 -10.42 1.13 -20.83
N ASP A 489 -11.32 1.26 -19.85
CA ASP A 489 -11.57 2.48 -19.10
C ASP A 489 -11.18 2.29 -17.63
N VAL A 490 -10.25 3.12 -17.18
CA VAL A 490 -9.74 3.13 -15.81
C VAL A 490 -10.30 4.29 -14.97
N THR A 491 -11.25 5.07 -15.51
CA THR A 491 -11.99 6.12 -14.78
C THR A 491 -12.54 5.69 -13.43
N PRO A 492 -13.11 4.48 -13.26
CA PRO A 492 -13.56 4.02 -11.97
C PRO A 492 -12.49 3.97 -10.88
N LEU A 493 -11.22 3.84 -11.27
CA LEU A 493 -10.11 3.77 -10.33
C LEU A 493 -9.72 5.14 -9.80
N ALA A 494 -10.09 6.23 -10.48
CA ALA A 494 -9.64 7.60 -10.17
C ALA A 494 -9.87 8.07 -8.72
N GLY A 495 -10.83 7.46 -8.02
CA GLY A 495 -11.16 7.77 -6.62
C GLY A 495 -10.54 6.82 -5.60
N LEU A 496 -9.77 5.82 -6.03
CA LEU A 496 -9.21 4.78 -5.16
C LEU A 496 -7.83 5.20 -4.68
N TYR A 497 -7.78 6.28 -3.92
CA TYR A 497 -6.51 6.91 -3.55
C TYR A 497 -5.60 6.05 -2.65
N HIS A 498 -6.16 5.00 -2.04
CA HIS A 498 -5.35 4.01 -1.30
C HIS A 498 -4.81 2.92 -2.19
N LEU A 499 -5.26 2.84 -3.45
CA LEU A 499 -4.76 1.92 -4.43
C LEU A 499 -3.32 2.29 -4.68
N GLN A 500 -2.47 1.34 -4.35
CA GLN A 500 -1.04 1.46 -4.38
C GLN A 500 -0.47 0.43 -5.32
N TYR A 501 -1.00 -0.79 -5.42
CA TYR A 501 -0.49 -1.82 -6.31
C TYR A 501 -1.51 -2.12 -7.37
N LEU A 502 -1.43 -1.41 -8.49
CA LEU A 502 -2.19 -1.64 -9.68
C LEU A 502 -1.38 -2.50 -10.66
N TYR A 503 -1.98 -3.57 -11.13
CA TYR A 503 -1.45 -4.34 -12.24
C TYR A 503 -2.62 -4.54 -13.19
N ILE A 504 -2.55 -3.95 -14.38
CA ILE A 504 -3.47 -4.15 -15.50
C ILE A 504 -2.66 -4.33 -16.79
N ASN A 505 -1.67 -5.24 -16.74
CA ASN A 505 -0.94 -5.65 -17.93
C ASN A 505 -1.88 -6.34 -18.93
N ASP A 506 -1.57 -6.27 -20.22
CA ASP A 506 -2.23 -7.01 -21.30
C ASP A 506 -3.76 -6.80 -21.37
N ALA A 507 -4.20 -5.58 -21.04
CA ALA A 507 -5.56 -5.11 -21.26
C ALA A 507 -5.63 -4.25 -22.52
N GLN A 508 -6.62 -3.36 -22.63
CA GLN A 508 -6.88 -2.59 -23.85
C GLN A 508 -6.95 -1.08 -23.58
N ILE A 509 -6.33 -0.63 -22.47
CA ILE A 509 -6.38 0.74 -21.97
C ILE A 509 -5.71 1.69 -22.95
N LYS A 510 -6.29 2.88 -23.14
CA LYS A 510 -5.74 3.95 -23.99
C LYS A 510 -5.51 5.24 -23.23
N ASP A 511 -6.44 5.56 -22.34
CA ASP A 511 -6.45 6.78 -21.56
C ASP A 511 -6.26 6.42 -20.10
N VAL A 512 -5.23 7.01 -19.52
CA VAL A 512 -4.85 6.80 -18.13
C VAL A 512 -4.99 8.07 -17.30
N SER A 513 -5.61 9.12 -17.84
CA SER A 513 -5.91 10.39 -17.16
C SER A 513 -6.58 10.20 -15.80
N ALA A 514 -7.47 9.22 -15.73
CA ALA A 514 -8.15 8.82 -14.51
C ALA A 514 -7.20 8.37 -13.40
N LEU A 515 -6.08 7.77 -13.73
CA LEU A 515 -5.13 7.25 -12.76
C LEU A 515 -4.19 8.34 -12.24
N ALA A 516 -4.26 9.56 -12.80
CA ALA A 516 -3.29 10.62 -12.52
C ALA A 516 -3.20 11.02 -11.06
N ASP A 517 -4.32 10.95 -10.35
CA ASP A 517 -4.41 11.35 -8.95
C ASP A 517 -4.18 10.17 -8.00
N LEU A 518 -3.90 8.96 -8.51
CA LEU A 518 -3.65 7.80 -7.69
C LEU A 518 -2.18 7.75 -7.29
N GLU A 519 -1.94 7.59 -5.99
CA GLU A 519 -0.60 7.40 -5.44
C GLU A 519 -0.16 5.95 -5.59
N LEU A 520 -0.17 5.47 -6.83
CA LEU A 520 0.22 4.11 -7.16
C LEU A 520 1.68 3.91 -6.78
N VAL A 521 1.88 2.98 -5.85
CA VAL A 521 3.18 2.42 -5.53
C VAL A 521 3.61 1.57 -6.72
N ASN A 522 2.86 0.56 -7.19
CA ASN A 522 3.02 -0.17 -8.46
C ASN A 522 1.86 0.07 -9.41
N CYS A 523 2.17 0.18 -10.70
CA CYS A 523 1.21 0.33 -11.78
C CYS A 523 1.74 -0.34 -13.05
N PHE A 524 1.64 -1.66 -13.15
CA PHE A 524 2.06 -2.28 -14.40
C PHE A 524 0.87 -2.27 -15.37
N LEU A 525 1.03 -1.59 -16.51
CA LEU A 525 0.07 -1.44 -17.61
C LEU A 525 0.72 -1.83 -18.96
N GLU A 526 1.58 -2.84 -18.93
CA GLU A 526 2.27 -3.35 -20.10
C GLU A 526 1.29 -3.82 -21.18
N ASN A 527 1.71 -3.81 -22.45
CA ASN A 527 0.94 -4.34 -23.60
C ASN A 527 -0.50 -3.83 -23.72
N ASN A 528 -0.71 -2.56 -23.38
CA ASN A 528 -1.97 -1.87 -23.58
C ASN A 528 -1.94 -1.06 -24.91
N LYS A 529 -2.83 -0.08 -25.06
CA LYS A 529 -2.94 0.80 -26.24
C LYS A 529 -2.75 2.27 -25.88
N ILE A 530 -2.05 2.55 -24.79
CA ILE A 530 -1.83 3.88 -24.25
C ILE A 530 -0.93 4.65 -25.22
N GLN A 531 -1.25 5.93 -25.43
CA GLN A 531 -0.48 6.84 -26.28
C GLN A 531 0.12 7.98 -25.48
N ASP A 532 -0.58 8.40 -24.41
CA ASP A 532 -0.17 9.44 -23.49
C ASP A 532 -0.14 8.86 -22.07
N VAL A 533 1.06 8.81 -21.52
CA VAL A 533 1.34 8.33 -20.16
C VAL A 533 1.63 9.46 -19.19
N SER A 534 1.53 10.72 -19.62
CA SER A 534 1.69 11.90 -18.75
C SER A 534 0.76 11.88 -17.52
N PRO A 535 -0.44 11.28 -17.54
CA PRO A 535 -1.22 11.10 -16.32
C PRO A 535 -0.49 10.28 -15.25
N LEU A 536 0.21 9.24 -15.65
CA LEU A 536 0.87 8.31 -14.74
C LEU A 536 2.29 8.75 -14.40
N GLU A 537 2.68 9.93 -14.85
CA GLU A 537 3.95 10.54 -14.60
C GLU A 537 4.13 10.76 -13.09
N GLY A 538 5.06 10.02 -12.48
CA GLY A 538 5.30 10.07 -11.04
C GLY A 538 4.61 8.98 -10.24
N THR A 539 3.86 8.08 -10.89
CA THR A 539 3.66 6.74 -10.33
C THR A 539 5.03 6.19 -10.03
N GLU A 540 5.27 5.74 -8.79
CA GLU A 540 6.58 5.21 -8.43
C GLU A 540 6.79 4.06 -9.42
N ASN A 541 6.00 3.00 -9.30
CA ASN A 541 6.27 1.75 -9.97
C ASN A 541 5.47 1.45 -11.25
N LEU A 542 5.48 2.33 -12.27
CA LEU A 542 4.66 2.16 -13.49
C LEU A 542 5.32 1.49 -14.71
N ASN A 543 5.09 0.20 -14.98
CA ASN A 543 5.55 -0.41 -16.24
C ASN A 543 4.54 -0.20 -17.40
N VAL A 544 4.86 0.53 -18.47
CA VAL A 544 3.98 0.71 -19.66
C VAL A 544 4.57 0.12 -20.93
N GLU A 545 5.59 -0.72 -20.79
CA GLU A 545 6.27 -1.38 -21.89
C GLU A 545 5.15 -2.09 -22.73
N GLY A 546 4.99 -1.79 -24.03
CA GLY A 546 4.16 -2.53 -24.99
C GLY A 546 3.06 -1.70 -25.62
N ASN A 547 3.04 -0.42 -25.25
CA ASN A 547 2.07 0.59 -25.64
C ASN A 547 2.57 1.42 -26.84
N PRO A 548 1.69 1.82 -27.78
CA PRO A 548 2.04 2.62 -28.96
C PRO A 548 2.12 4.12 -28.65
N LEU A 549 3.07 4.53 -27.82
CA LEU A 549 3.26 5.93 -27.40
C LEU A 549 3.58 6.85 -28.59
N GLU A 550 3.02 8.07 -28.63
CA GLU A 550 3.39 9.09 -29.62
C GLU A 550 4.77 9.69 -29.25
N GLU A 551 5.64 9.93 -30.25
CA GLU A 551 7.00 10.51 -30.04
C GLU A 551 6.99 11.94 -29.50
#